data_AF-A0A431N9I8-F1
#
_entry.id   AF-A0A431N9I8-F1
#
_cell.length_a   1.000
_cell.length_b   1.000
_cell.length_c   1.000
_cell.angle_alpha   90.00
_cell.angle_beta   90.00
_cell.angle_gamma   90.00
#
_symmetry.space_group_name_H-M   'P 1'
#
loop_
_entity.id
_entity.type
_entity.pdbx_description
1 polymer ?
#
loop_
_entity_poly.entity_id
_entity_poly.type
_entity_poly.pdbx_seq_one_letter_code
_entity_poly.pdbx_strand_id
1 'polypeptide(L)'
;GISMGAAGSDVALETADVALMADDLRHLPFAVGLSRSTRRVILQNVVVSLGVVALLVPATILGLGIGPAVAMHEGSTLLVVFNALRLLAYRDIAHAGDLAKPQVMTA
;
A
#
# COMPACT_ATOMS: atom_id res chain seq x y z
N GLY A 1 -3.03 20.94 -4.04
CA GLY A 1 -4.42 21.17 -4.46
C GLY A 1 -4.95 19.91 -5.09
N ILE A 2 -6.27 19.70 -5.11
CA ILE A 2 -6.92 18.56 -5.76
C ILE A 2 -7.73 19.10 -6.95
N SER A 3 -7.35 18.77 -8.18
CA SER A 3 -8.14 19.07 -9.39
C SER A 3 -9.03 17.87 -9.70
N MET A 4 -10.34 18.12 -9.89
CA MET A 4 -11.32 17.09 -10.21
C MET A 4 -11.49 17.04 -11.73
N GLY A 5 -11.38 15.85 -12.32
CA GLY A 5 -11.25 15.59 -13.75
C GLY A 5 -12.35 16.17 -14.67
N ALA A 6 -13.49 16.62 -14.13
CA ALA A 6 -14.55 17.22 -14.94
C ALA A 6 -14.26 18.65 -15.44
N ALA A 7 -13.32 19.38 -14.83
CA ALA A 7 -13.21 20.84 -15.04
C ALA A 7 -11.77 21.39 -15.24
N GLY A 8 -10.74 20.54 -15.26
CA GLY A 8 -9.34 20.97 -15.31
C GLY A 8 -8.73 20.82 -16.69
N SER A 9 -8.67 21.91 -17.46
CA SER A 9 -7.82 22.06 -18.65
C SER A 9 -6.39 21.57 -18.38
N ASP A 10 -5.69 21.08 -19.42
CA ASP A 10 -4.32 20.53 -19.48
C ASP A 10 -3.32 21.08 -18.42
N VAL A 11 -3.40 22.39 -18.14
CA VAL A 11 -2.59 23.11 -17.14
C VAL A 11 -2.84 22.68 -15.67
N ALA A 12 -4.04 22.23 -15.33
CA ALA A 12 -4.42 21.75 -14.00
C ALA A 12 -3.99 20.29 -13.74
N LEU A 13 -3.65 19.53 -14.79
CA LEU A 13 -3.06 18.20 -14.67
C LEU A 13 -1.54 18.29 -14.51
N GLU A 14 -0.88 19.26 -15.14
CA GLU A 14 0.58 19.46 -15.06
C GLU A 14 1.08 19.89 -13.66
N THR A 15 0.21 20.46 -12.83
CA THR A 15 0.54 20.95 -11.48
C THR A 15 0.03 20.07 -10.33
N ALA A 16 -0.69 18.99 -10.63
CA ALA A 16 -1.28 18.13 -9.63
C ALA A 16 -0.42 16.87 -9.39
N ASP A 17 0.06 16.67 -8.16
CA ASP A 17 0.74 15.42 -7.75
C ASP A 17 -0.19 14.19 -7.78
N VAL A 18 -1.51 14.41 -7.85
CA VAL A 18 -2.54 13.37 -7.90
C VAL A 18 -3.65 13.82 -8.87
N ALA A 19 -3.68 13.22 -10.05
CA ALA A 19 -4.79 13.37 -10.99
C ALA A 19 -5.88 12.33 -10.68
N LEU A 20 -7.05 12.79 -10.23
CA LEU A 20 -8.20 11.92 -9.99
C LEU A 20 -8.84 11.58 -11.34
N MET A 21 -8.67 10.35 -11.83
CA MET A 21 -9.32 9.85 -13.05
C MET A 21 -10.85 9.69 -12.93
N ALA A 22 -11.41 9.86 -11.72
CA ALA A 22 -12.82 9.71 -11.46
C ALA A 22 -13.49 11.09 -11.28
N ASP A 23 -14.55 11.33 -12.06
CA ASP A 23 -15.53 12.42 -11.87
C ASP A 23 -16.33 12.32 -10.56
N ASP A 24 -15.91 11.43 -9.66
CA ASP A 24 -16.66 11.04 -8.49
C ASP A 24 -15.80 11.05 -7.22
N LEU A 25 -15.86 12.18 -6.51
CA LEU A 25 -15.25 12.42 -5.20
C LEU A 25 -15.62 11.37 -4.14
N ARG A 26 -16.65 10.55 -4.35
CA ARG A 26 -17.06 9.48 -3.42
C ARG A 26 -15.96 8.44 -3.19
N HIS A 27 -14.95 8.36 -4.05
CA HIS A 27 -13.80 7.43 -3.93
C HIS A 27 -12.62 8.00 -3.14
N LEU A 28 -12.60 9.31 -2.85
CA LEU A 28 -11.53 9.95 -2.07
C LEU A 28 -11.34 9.36 -0.66
N PRO A 29 -12.41 9.07 0.12
CA PRO A 29 -12.24 8.48 1.45
C PRO A 29 -11.56 7.10 1.41
N PHE A 30 -11.87 6.29 0.38
CA PHE A 30 -11.23 4.99 0.18
C PHE A 30 -9.73 5.16 -0.13
N ALA A 31 -9.38 6.03 -1.08
CA ALA A 31 -7.99 6.29 -1.46
C ALA A 31 -7.16 6.79 -0.26
N VAL A 32 -7.72 7.68 0.58
CA VAL A 32 -7.06 8.16 1.80
C VAL A 32 -6.90 7.03 2.83
N GLY A 33 -7.91 6.17 3.01
CA GLY A 33 -7.85 5.01 3.91
C GLY A 33 -6.79 4.00 3.48
N LEU A 34 -6.72 3.70 2.18
CA LEU A 34 -5.69 2.84 1.61
C LEU A 34 -4.30 3.46 1.79
N SER A 35 -4.13 4.75 1.47
CA SER A 35 -2.86 5.47 1.65
C SER A 35 -2.34 5.41 3.09
N ARG A 36 -3.21 5.62 4.09
CA ARG A 36 -2.84 5.49 5.50
C ARG A 36 -2.42 4.07 5.87
N SER A 37 -3.13 3.06 5.37
CA SER A 37 -2.80 1.66 5.59
C SER A 37 -1.47 1.28 4.94
N THR A 38 -1.24 1.72 3.71
CA THR A 38 0.02 1.57 2.97
C THR A 38 1.18 2.21 3.73
N ARG A 39 1.02 3.44 4.23
CA ARG A 39 2.05 4.12 5.02
C ARG A 39 2.44 3.33 6.26
N ARG A 40 1.47 2.72 6.95
CA ARG A 40 1.75 1.88 8.12
C ARG A 40 2.58 0.64 7.77
N VAL A 41 2.26 -0.02 6.66
CA VAL A 41 3.01 -1.19 6.18
C VAL A 41 4.41 -0.82 5.71
N ILE A 42 4.59 0.32 5.05
CA ILE A 42 5.92 0.86 4.70
C ILE A 42 6.76 1.05 5.96
N LEU A 43 6.22 1.71 6.99
CA LEU A 43 6.96 1.92 8.24
C LEU A 43 7.33 0.61 8.93
N GLN A 44 6.44 -0.38 8.92
CA GLN A 44 6.75 -1.72 9.44
C GLN A 44 7.90 -2.38 8.67
N ASN A 45 7.87 -2.32 7.34
CA ASN A 45 8.93 -2.89 6.50
C ASN A 45 10.27 -2.22 6.76
N VAL A 46 10.30 -0.88 6.87
CA VAL A 46 11.52 -0.12 7.19
C VAL A 46 12.06 -0.53 8.56
N VAL A 47 11.20 -0.64 9.58
CA VAL A 47 11.61 -1.07 10.92
C VAL A 47 12.18 -2.49 10.91
N VAL A 48 11.54 -3.42 10.19
CA VAL A 48 12.03 -4.81 10.07
C VAL A 48 13.39 -4.83 9.36
N SER A 49 13.50 -4.20 8.19
CA SER A 49 14.75 -4.18 7.41
C SER A 49 15.90 -3.57 8.22
N LEU A 50 15.64 -2.45 8.89
CA LEU A 50 16.65 -1.79 9.71
C LEU A 50 17.02 -2.63 10.93
N GLY A 51 16.03 -3.27 11.58
CA GLY A 51 16.26 -4.18 12.71
C GLY A 51 17.11 -5.38 12.33
N VAL A 52 16.86 -5.98 11.15
CA VAL A 52 17.63 -7.11 10.63
C VAL A 52 19.08 -6.70 10.37
N VAL A 53 19.32 -5.57 9.71
CA VAL A 53 20.68 -5.03 9.49
C VAL A 53 21.36 -4.73 10.82
N ALA A 54 20.66 -4.04 11.74
CA ALA A 54 21.18 -3.67 13.05
C ALA A 54 21.52 -4.88 13.93
N LEU A 55 20.91 -6.04 13.70
CA LEU A 55 21.18 -7.28 14.42
C LEU A 55 22.25 -8.13 13.73
N LEU A 56 22.19 -8.28 12.41
CA LEU A 56 23.14 -9.09 11.64
C LEU A 56 24.55 -8.50 11.58
N VAL A 57 24.68 -7.18 11.48
CA VAL A 57 25.99 -6.51 11.45
C VAL A 57 26.81 -6.82 12.72
N PRO A 58 26.32 -6.55 13.95
CA PRO A 58 27.08 -6.91 15.15
C PRO A 58 27.20 -8.43 15.32
N ALA A 59 26.16 -9.22 14.99
CA ALA A 59 26.24 -10.68 15.11
C ALA A 59 27.37 -11.27 14.26
N THR A 60 27.53 -10.81 13.01
CA THR A 60 28.61 -11.28 12.13
C THR A 60 29.99 -10.83 12.63
N ILE A 61 30.12 -9.61 13.17
CA ILE A 61 31.36 -9.14 13.81
C ILE A 61 31.72 -9.99 15.03
N LEU A 62 30.72 -10.41 15.81
CA LEU A 62 30.89 -11.27 17.00
C LEU A 62 31.11 -12.75 16.65
N GLY A 63 31.15 -13.11 15.37
CA GLY A 63 31.50 -14.46 14.91
C GLY A 63 30.33 -15.30 14.40
N LEU A 64 29.14 -14.71 14.15
CA LEU A 64 28.08 -15.41 13.42
C LEU A 64 28.58 -15.73 12.00
N GLY A 65 28.54 -17.02 11.65
CA GLY A 65 28.94 -17.47 10.32
C GLY A 65 28.10 -16.86 9.19
N ILE A 66 28.71 -16.69 8.02
CA ILE A 66 28.06 -16.08 6.85
C ILE A 66 26.82 -16.86 6.40
N GLY A 67 26.84 -18.21 6.49
CA GLY A 67 25.69 -19.04 6.10
C GLY A 67 24.40 -18.68 6.84
N PRO A 68 24.36 -18.80 8.19
CA PRO A 68 23.23 -18.36 8.99
C PRO A 68 22.88 -16.88 8.80
N ALA A 69 23.88 -16.01 8.65
CA ALA A 69 23.66 -14.58 8.42
C ALA A 69 22.87 -14.31 7.14
N VAL A 70 23.27 -14.94 6.03
CA VAL A 70 22.59 -14.84 4.74
C VAL A 70 21.20 -15.46 4.81
N ALA A 71 21.05 -16.64 5.42
CA ALA A 71 19.74 -17.27 5.58
C ALA A 71 18.74 -16.37 6.35
N MET A 72 19.20 -15.68 7.39
CA MET A 72 18.38 -14.71 8.14
C MET A 72 18.06 -13.45 7.32
N HIS A 73 19.03 -12.94 6.54
CA HIS A 73 18.81 -11.81 5.64
C HIS A 73 17.74 -12.14 4.59
N GLU A 74 17.91 -13.24 3.86
CA GLU A 74 16.96 -13.69 2.84
C GLU A 74 15.61 -14.11 3.44
N GLY A 75 15.60 -14.69 4.65
CA GLY A 75 14.36 -14.95 5.37
C GLY A 75 13.58 -13.67 5.68
N SER A 76 14.26 -12.57 5.98
CA SER A 76 13.61 -11.30 6.25
C SER A 76 12.99 -10.66 5.02
N THR A 77 13.54 -10.89 3.81
CA THR A 77 12.95 -10.38 2.57
C THR A 77 11.58 -11.02 2.34
N LEU A 78 11.46 -12.33 2.57
CA LEU A 78 10.19 -13.05 2.49
C LEU A 78 9.16 -12.51 3.49
N LEU A 79 9.59 -12.20 4.73
CA LEU A 79 8.72 -11.62 5.75
C LEU A 79 8.16 -10.25 5.32
N VAL A 80 9.03 -9.39 4.81
CA VAL A 80 8.67 -8.06 4.30
C VAL A 80 7.72 -8.15 3.10
N VAL A 81 7.98 -9.07 2.17
CA VAL A 81 7.10 -9.35 1.02
C VAL A 81 5.72 -9.81 1.50
N PHE A 82 5.65 -10.74 2.45
CA PHE A 82 4.40 -11.19 3.04
C PHE A 82 3.62 -10.02 3.68
N ASN A 83 4.30 -9.14 4.41
CA ASN A 83 3.66 -7.97 5.00
C ASN A 83 3.12 -6.99 3.94
N ALA A 84 3.81 -6.83 2.81
CA ALA A 84 3.32 -6.05 1.68
C ALA A 84 2.09 -6.70 1.02
N LEU A 85 2.09 -8.03 0.82
CA LEU A 85 0.95 -8.77 0.25
C LEU A 85 -0.32 -8.64 1.11
N ARG A 86 -0.20 -8.43 2.42
CA ARG A 86 -1.34 -8.15 3.31
C ARG A 86 -2.12 -6.89 2.91
N LEU A 87 -1.48 -5.89 2.29
CA LEU A 87 -2.19 -4.72 1.74
C LEU A 87 -3.08 -5.07 0.56
N LEU A 88 -2.73 -6.10 -0.24
CA LEU A 88 -3.53 -6.51 -1.38
C LEU A 88 -4.88 -7.13 -0.93
N ALA A 89 -4.92 -7.67 0.29
CA ALA A 89 -6.15 -8.11 0.93
C ALA A 89 -6.98 -6.97 1.55
N TYR A 90 -6.58 -5.71 1.40
CA TYR A 90 -7.37 -4.54 1.81
C TYR A 90 -8.63 -4.45 0.95
N ARG A 91 -9.68 -5.13 1.39
CA ARG A 91 -10.93 -5.30 0.64
C ARG A 91 -11.80 -4.06 0.77
N ASP A 92 -12.20 -3.51 -0.36
CA ASP A 92 -13.19 -2.44 -0.44
C ASP A 92 -14.59 -3.02 -0.14
N ILE A 93 -15.09 -2.76 1.06
CA ILE A 93 -16.44 -3.20 1.47
C ILE A 93 -17.51 -2.36 0.75
N ALA A 94 -17.15 -1.24 0.10
CA ALA A 94 -18.11 -0.32 -0.49
C ALA A 94 -18.85 -0.88 -1.72
N HIS A 95 -18.28 -1.82 -2.46
CA HIS A 95 -18.86 -2.34 -3.72
C HIS A 95 -19.83 -3.52 -3.54
N ALA A 96 -19.97 -4.07 -2.32
CA ALA A 96 -20.89 -5.18 -2.07
C ALA A 96 -22.37 -4.74 -2.02
N GLY A 97 -22.65 -3.43 -1.92
CA GLY A 97 -24.01 -2.89 -1.85
C GLY A 97 -24.71 -2.69 -3.20
N ASP A 98 -23.96 -2.58 -4.30
CA ASP A 98 -24.54 -2.21 -5.61
C ASP A 98 -25.00 -3.42 -6.43
N LEU A 99 -24.51 -4.62 -6.09
CA LEU A 99 -24.98 -5.90 -6.66
C LEU A 99 -26.29 -6.39 -6.02
N ALA A 100 -26.80 -5.69 -4.99
CA ALA A 100 -28.00 -6.07 -4.24
C ALA A 100 -29.26 -5.29 -4.63
N LYS A 101 -29.25 -4.52 -5.75
CA LYS A 101 -30.48 -3.98 -6.31
C LYS A 101 -31.09 -4.99 -7.29
N PRO A 102 -32.21 -5.66 -6.97
CA PRO A 102 -32.94 -6.40 -7.97
C PRO A 102 -33.41 -5.42 -9.04
N GLN A 103 -33.00 -5.65 -10.28
CA GLN A 103 -33.58 -4.95 -11.42
C GLN A 103 -35.05 -5.35 -11.50
N VAL A 104 -35.92 -4.54 -10.90
CA VAL A 104 -37.37 -4.67 -11.09
C VAL A 104 -37.62 -4.29 -12.54
N MET A 105 -37.75 -5.35 -13.34
CA MET A 105 -38.34 -5.33 -14.66
C MET A 105 -39.78 -4.85 -14.52
N THR A 106 -40.01 -3.57 -14.76
CA THR A 106 -41.33 -3.04 -15.12
C THR A 106 -41.27 -2.61 -16.57
N ALA A 107 -41.87 -3.48 -17.38
CA ALA A 107 -42.32 -3.25 -18.75
C ALA A 107 -43.40 -2.16 -18.82
#